data_AF-A0A349BWS1-F1
#
_entry.id   AF-A0A349BWS1-F1
#
_cell.length_a   1.000
_cell.length_b   1.000
_cell.length_c   1.000
_cell.angle_alpha   90.00
_cell.angle_beta   90.00
_cell.angle_gamma   90.00
#
_symmetry.space_group_name_H-M   'P 1'
#
loop_
_entity.id
_entity.type
_entity.pdbx_description
1 polymer ?
#
loop_
_entity_poly.entity_id
_entity_poly.type
_entity_poly.pdbx_seq_one_letter_code
_entity_poly.pdbx_strand_id
1 'polypeptide(L)'
;MKLKICHLYPDVLNLYGDRGNILCLQKRLEWRGIDCIIDEKNIGDPVDFAAYDFFFAGGGQDFEQALLLEDCRKKKEDWKAAIEDGIPFLCVCGGYQLLGHSYETADGRHCDYLGAVDFYTVGSHDRMIGNLAFRLLPASGGSVVIGFENHGGRTFLG
;
A
#
# COMPACT_ATOMS: atom_id res chain seq x y z
N MET A 1 21.93 7.84 -12.52
CA MET A 1 20.53 7.34 -12.64
C MET A 1 19.80 7.81 -11.40
N LYS A 2 18.59 8.34 -11.53
CA LYS A 2 17.81 8.88 -10.41
C LYS A 2 16.47 8.17 -10.37
N LEU A 3 16.16 7.48 -9.27
CA LEU A 3 14.88 6.80 -9.10
C LEU A 3 13.78 7.81 -8.76
N LYS A 4 12.61 7.67 -9.37
CA LYS A 4 11.42 8.46 -9.06
C LYS A 4 10.44 7.62 -8.26
N ILE A 5 10.23 8.02 -7.02
CA ILE A 5 9.32 7.37 -6.07
C ILE A 5 8.06 8.23 -5.98
N CYS A 6 6.90 7.61 -6.07
CA CYS A 6 5.63 8.26 -5.76
C CYS A 6 5.13 7.81 -4.38
N HIS A 7 4.99 8.74 -3.46
CA HIS A 7 4.36 8.54 -2.16
C HIS A 7 2.89 8.94 -2.29
N LEU A 8 2.04 7.93 -2.33
CA LEU A 8 0.62 8.08 -2.58
C LEU A 8 -0.14 8.37 -1.28
N TYR A 9 -0.91 9.44 -1.33
CA TYR A 9 -1.86 9.91 -0.34
C TYR A 9 -1.27 10.14 1.07
N PRO A 10 -0.10 10.80 1.21
CA PRO A 10 0.58 10.99 2.50
C PRO A 10 -0.18 11.84 3.53
N ASP A 11 -1.26 12.52 3.14
CA ASP A 11 -2.09 13.29 4.08
C ASP A 11 -3.17 12.45 4.76
N VAL A 12 -3.56 11.31 4.17
CA VAL A 12 -4.60 10.40 4.69
C VAL A 12 -4.07 9.00 5.00
N LEU A 13 -3.02 8.55 4.30
CA LEU A 13 -2.34 7.27 4.51
C LEU A 13 -1.05 7.46 5.34
N ASN A 14 -1.17 8.09 6.51
CA ASN A 14 -0.03 8.49 7.35
C ASN A 14 -0.05 7.93 8.77
N LEU A 15 -0.87 6.93 9.03
CA LEU A 15 -0.91 6.32 10.35
C LEU A 15 0.37 5.52 10.63
N TYR A 16 0.54 5.20 11.90
CA TYR A 16 1.51 4.21 12.39
C TYR A 16 2.98 4.44 12.00
N GLY A 17 3.33 5.67 11.63
CA GLY A 17 4.71 6.03 11.30
C GLY A 17 5.15 5.56 9.91
N ASP A 18 4.22 5.33 8.98
CA ASP A 18 4.50 4.78 7.65
C ASP A 18 5.44 5.65 6.80
N ARG A 19 5.54 6.95 7.08
CA ARG A 19 6.59 7.83 6.54
C ARG A 19 8.01 7.32 6.80
N GLY A 20 8.20 6.53 7.86
CA GLY A 20 9.45 5.84 8.17
C GLY A 20 9.90 4.88 7.07
N ASN A 21 8.98 4.27 6.31
CA ASN A 21 9.33 3.40 5.18
C ASN A 21 10.00 4.19 4.05
N ILE A 22 9.48 5.38 3.72
CA ILE A 22 10.06 6.29 2.72
C ILE A 22 11.45 6.76 3.16
N LEU A 23 11.59 7.20 4.43
CA LEU A 23 12.88 7.63 4.96
C LEU A 23 13.92 6.51 4.95
N CYS A 24 13.51 5.29 5.32
CA CYS A 24 14.35 4.11 5.25
C CYS A 24 14.79 3.81 3.81
N LEU A 25 13.85 3.83 2.86
CA LEU A 25 14.14 3.60 1.44
C LEU A 25 15.14 4.63 0.90
N GLN A 26 14.88 5.92 1.14
CA GLN A 26 15.77 7.01 0.74
C GLN A 26 17.18 6.82 1.30
N LYS A 27 17.32 6.52 2.61
CA LYS A 27 18.62 6.31 3.24
C LYS A 27 19.35 5.09 2.65
N ARG A 28 18.62 4.01 2.36
CA ARG A 28 19.19 2.81 1.75
C ARG A 28 19.68 3.04 0.33
N LEU A 29 18.98 3.86 -0.46
CA LEU A 29 19.41 4.27 -1.80
C LEU A 29 20.66 5.16 -1.74
N GLU A 30 20.66 6.14 -0.83
CA GLU A 30 21.81 7.02 -0.60
C GLU A 30 23.08 6.23 -0.27
N TRP A 31 23.00 5.24 0.65
CA TRP A 31 24.14 4.38 0.98
C TRP A 31 24.68 3.55 -0.19
N ARG A 32 23.92 3.44 -1.28
CA ARG A 32 24.31 2.73 -2.50
C ARG A 32 24.70 3.71 -3.62
N GLY A 33 24.77 5.01 -3.34
CA GLY A 33 25.06 6.04 -4.32
C GLY A 33 23.95 6.21 -5.37
N ILE A 34 22.72 5.87 -5.03
CA ILE A 34 21.54 6.01 -5.90
C ILE A 34 20.74 7.22 -5.43
N ASP A 35 20.63 8.23 -6.29
CA ASP A 35 19.77 9.37 -6.03
C ASP A 35 18.30 9.00 -6.23
N CYS A 36 17.41 9.62 -5.46
CA CYS A 36 15.98 9.52 -5.68
C CYS A 36 15.27 10.89 -5.63
N ILE A 37 14.12 10.98 -6.30
CA ILE A 37 13.10 12.01 -6.10
C ILE A 37 11.91 11.30 -5.47
N ILE A 38 11.32 11.91 -4.44
CA ILE A 38 10.07 11.47 -3.87
C ILE A 38 9.05 12.55 -4.18
N ASP A 39 8.07 12.22 -5.01
CA ASP A 39 6.90 13.07 -5.24
C ASP A 39 5.77 12.59 -4.35
N GLU A 40 5.13 13.53 -3.66
CA GLU A 40 3.93 13.27 -2.87
C GLU A 40 2.69 13.60 -3.70
N LYS A 41 1.71 12.68 -3.71
CA LYS A 41 0.48 12.80 -4.49
C LYS A 41 -0.74 12.57 -3.61
N ASN A 42 -1.51 13.61 -3.37
CA ASN A 42 -2.69 13.58 -2.52
C ASN A 42 -3.97 13.39 -3.34
N ILE A 43 -5.10 13.34 -2.63
CA ILE A 43 -6.43 13.24 -3.24
C ILE A 43 -6.64 14.41 -4.21
N GLY A 44 -7.06 14.10 -5.44
CA GLY A 44 -7.26 15.08 -6.50
C GLY A 44 -6.02 15.40 -7.35
N ASP A 45 -4.82 15.06 -6.90
CA ASP A 45 -3.62 15.27 -7.70
C ASP A 45 -3.57 14.31 -8.90
N PRO A 46 -3.11 14.79 -10.08
CA PRO A 46 -2.84 13.90 -11.20
C PRO A 46 -1.58 13.08 -10.95
N VAL A 47 -1.64 11.81 -11.34
CA VAL A 47 -0.54 10.85 -11.23
C VAL A 47 -0.34 10.18 -12.58
N ASP A 48 0.82 10.40 -13.18
CA ASP A 48 1.28 9.64 -14.34
C ASP A 48 2.04 8.42 -13.82
N PHE A 49 1.38 7.27 -13.77
CA PHE A 49 1.95 6.09 -13.11
C PHE A 49 3.23 5.59 -13.80
N ALA A 50 3.31 5.72 -15.12
CA ALA A 50 4.45 5.30 -15.93
C ALA A 50 5.70 6.19 -15.72
N ALA A 51 5.56 7.36 -15.07
CA ALA A 51 6.66 8.28 -14.80
C ALA A 51 7.44 7.97 -13.50
N TYR A 52 7.12 6.87 -12.82
CA TYR A 52 7.68 6.48 -11.53
C TYR A 52 8.24 5.05 -11.57
N ASP A 53 9.31 4.83 -10.81
CA ASP A 53 9.98 3.54 -10.69
C ASP A 53 9.49 2.72 -9.49
N PHE A 54 8.81 3.37 -8.53
CA PHE A 54 8.34 2.75 -7.30
C PHE A 54 7.21 3.55 -6.66
N PHE A 55 6.25 2.84 -6.08
CA PHE A 55 5.12 3.44 -5.36
C PHE A 55 5.08 2.99 -3.91
N PHE A 56 4.72 3.91 -3.03
CA PHE A 56 4.43 3.63 -1.62
C PHE A 56 3.05 4.15 -1.24
N ALA A 57 2.26 3.32 -0.57
CA ALA A 57 0.98 3.71 0.02
C ALA A 57 0.89 3.17 1.46
N GLY A 58 0.76 4.07 2.43
CA GLY A 58 0.65 3.70 3.84
C GLY A 58 -0.74 3.19 4.25
N GLY A 59 -0.93 3.02 5.56
CA GLY A 59 -2.21 2.76 6.19
C GLY A 59 -2.96 4.05 6.57
N GLY A 60 -4.28 4.02 6.42
CA GLY A 60 -5.20 5.11 6.83
C GLY A 60 -6.28 4.61 7.78
N GLN A 61 -7.11 5.53 8.28
CA GLN A 61 -8.28 5.21 9.11
C GLN A 61 -9.46 4.76 8.24
N ASP A 62 -10.37 3.96 8.79
CA ASP A 62 -11.59 3.48 8.12
C ASP A 62 -12.48 4.65 7.61
N PHE A 63 -12.48 5.79 8.29
CA PHE A 63 -13.34 6.94 7.97
C PHE A 63 -12.85 7.78 6.77
N GLU A 64 -11.55 7.78 6.49
CA GLU A 64 -10.96 8.56 5.39
C GLU A 64 -10.98 7.81 4.04
N GLN A 65 -11.35 6.53 4.06
CA GLN A 65 -11.36 5.68 2.88
C GLN A 65 -12.38 6.11 1.83
N ALA A 66 -13.48 6.78 2.16
CA ALA A 66 -14.52 7.08 1.16
C ALA A 66 -14.04 8.07 0.08
N LEU A 67 -13.42 9.18 0.49
CA LEU A 67 -12.88 10.19 -0.43
C LEU A 67 -11.66 9.65 -1.18
N LEU A 68 -10.77 8.95 -0.46
CA LEU A 68 -9.63 8.27 -1.05
C LEU A 68 -10.06 7.27 -2.12
N LEU A 69 -11.05 6.42 -1.80
CA LEU A 69 -11.54 5.38 -2.71
C LEU A 69 -12.19 5.98 -3.96
N GLU A 70 -12.91 7.10 -3.84
CA GLU A 70 -13.45 7.80 -5.01
C GLU A 70 -12.33 8.28 -5.94
N ASP A 71 -11.26 8.86 -5.39
CA ASP A 71 -10.09 9.30 -6.16
C ASP A 71 -9.34 8.11 -6.79
N CYS A 72 -9.11 7.05 -6.02
CA CYS A 72 -8.45 5.84 -6.52
C CYS A 72 -9.26 5.17 -7.63
N ARG A 73 -10.60 5.14 -7.53
CA ARG A 73 -11.48 4.61 -8.58
C ARG A 73 -11.35 5.39 -9.89
N LYS A 74 -11.16 6.71 -9.84
CA LYS A 74 -10.92 7.54 -11.05
C LYS A 74 -9.61 7.16 -11.75
N LYS A 75 -8.65 6.60 -11.00
CA LYS A 75 -7.31 6.19 -11.47
C LYS A 75 -7.17 4.66 -11.58
N LYS A 76 -8.26 3.91 -11.50
CA LYS A 76 -8.25 2.44 -11.33
C LYS A 76 -7.49 1.71 -12.44
N GLU A 77 -7.70 2.11 -13.69
CA GLU A 77 -7.02 1.47 -14.82
C GLU A 77 -5.53 1.79 -14.85
N ASP A 78 -5.11 2.99 -14.39
CA ASP A 78 -3.69 3.36 -14.29
C ASP A 78 -2.98 2.53 -13.21
N TRP A 79 -3.63 2.32 -12.06
CA TRP A 79 -3.14 1.42 -11.02
C TRP A 79 -2.93 0.00 -11.54
N LYS A 80 -3.92 -0.54 -12.26
CA LYS A 80 -3.85 -1.88 -12.84
C LYS A 80 -2.72 -2.00 -13.85
N ALA A 81 -2.66 -1.06 -14.80
CA ALA A 81 -1.63 -1.04 -15.82
C ALA A 81 -0.23 -0.96 -15.20
N ALA A 82 -0.02 -0.14 -14.19
CA ALA A 82 1.27 -0.03 -13.49
C ALA A 82 1.69 -1.33 -12.79
N ILE A 83 0.75 -2.02 -12.16
CA ILE A 83 1.01 -3.31 -11.50
C ILE A 83 1.30 -4.39 -12.55
N GLU A 84 0.53 -4.43 -13.64
CA GLU A 84 0.70 -5.39 -14.75
C GLU A 84 2.03 -5.17 -15.50
N ASP A 85 2.49 -3.92 -15.62
CA ASP A 85 3.80 -3.57 -16.19
C ASP A 85 4.98 -3.92 -15.25
N GLY A 86 4.68 -4.39 -14.03
CA GLY A 86 5.68 -4.84 -13.06
C GLY A 86 6.33 -3.72 -12.26
N ILE A 87 5.73 -2.53 -12.23
CA ILE A 87 6.21 -1.45 -11.35
C ILE A 87 6.03 -1.90 -9.89
N PRO A 88 7.07 -1.80 -9.04
CA PRO A 88 7.00 -2.25 -7.66
C PRO A 88 6.18 -1.29 -6.77
N PHE A 89 5.31 -1.89 -5.95
CA PHE A 89 4.52 -1.22 -4.92
C PHE A 89 4.86 -1.77 -3.55
N LEU A 90 5.03 -0.88 -2.57
CA LEU A 90 4.95 -1.22 -1.14
C LEU A 90 3.69 -0.59 -0.56
N CYS A 91 2.71 -1.43 -0.26
CA CYS A 91 1.45 -0.99 0.32
C CYS A 91 1.29 -1.57 1.74
N VAL A 92 0.84 -0.75 2.69
CA VAL A 92 0.75 -1.12 4.11
C VAL A 92 -0.69 -0.99 4.59
N CYS A 93 -1.18 -1.98 5.36
CA CYS A 93 -2.50 -1.99 5.98
C CYS A 93 -3.63 -1.62 4.99
N GLY A 94 -4.29 -0.47 5.17
CA GLY A 94 -5.38 -0.02 4.29
C GLY A 94 -4.92 0.21 2.85
N GLY A 95 -3.71 0.71 2.63
CA GLY A 95 -3.14 0.85 1.28
C GLY A 95 -2.93 -0.49 0.59
N TYR A 96 -2.60 -1.54 1.35
CA TYR A 96 -2.55 -2.91 0.82
C TYR A 96 -3.95 -3.39 0.46
N GLN A 97 -4.89 -3.32 1.41
CA GLN A 97 -6.25 -3.81 1.22
C GLN A 97 -6.94 -3.18 0.00
N LEU A 98 -6.71 -1.89 -0.25
CA LEU A 98 -7.23 -1.13 -1.40
C LEU A 98 -6.92 -1.75 -2.77
N LEU A 99 -5.83 -2.50 -2.90
CA LEU A 99 -5.48 -3.16 -4.17
C LEU A 99 -6.39 -4.34 -4.51
N GLY A 100 -7.05 -4.93 -3.51
CA GLY A 100 -7.94 -6.07 -3.68
C GLY A 100 -9.28 -5.72 -4.33
N HIS A 101 -10.12 -6.73 -4.51
CA HIS A 101 -11.47 -6.59 -5.08
C HIS A 101 -12.40 -5.80 -4.17
N SER A 102 -12.37 -6.07 -2.87
CA SER A 102 -13.29 -5.47 -1.90
C SER A 102 -12.79 -5.50 -0.46
N TYR A 103 -13.47 -4.71 0.36
CA TYR A 103 -13.46 -4.79 1.81
C TYR A 103 -14.88 -4.84 2.35
N GLU A 104 -15.20 -5.89 3.10
CA GLU A 104 -16.42 -5.97 3.91
C GLU A 104 -16.08 -5.52 5.34
N THR A 105 -16.80 -4.54 5.88
CA THR A 105 -16.60 -4.10 7.28
C THR A 105 -17.15 -5.12 8.27
N ALA A 106 -16.74 -5.04 9.54
CA ALA A 106 -17.28 -5.90 10.60
C ALA A 106 -18.81 -5.76 10.77
N ASP A 107 -19.37 -4.61 10.39
CA ASP A 107 -20.80 -4.32 10.43
C ASP A 107 -21.55 -4.75 9.15
N GLY A 108 -20.90 -5.48 8.23
CA GLY A 108 -21.51 -6.04 7.01
C GLY A 108 -21.64 -5.05 5.84
N ARG A 109 -21.10 -3.84 5.95
CA ARG A 109 -21.03 -2.91 4.81
C ARG A 109 -19.95 -3.36 3.82
N HIS A 110 -20.33 -3.54 2.56
CA HIS A 110 -19.43 -3.87 1.45
C HIS A 110 -18.89 -2.61 0.75
N CYS A 111 -17.60 -2.62 0.41
CA CYS A 111 -16.90 -1.57 -0.31
C CYS A 111 -16.11 -2.17 -1.49
N ASP A 112 -16.45 -1.78 -2.73
CA ASP A 112 -15.67 -2.18 -3.91
C ASP A 112 -14.36 -1.40 -4.00
N TYR A 113 -13.25 -2.12 -4.10
CA TYR A 113 -11.90 -1.57 -4.19
C TYR A 113 -11.38 -1.65 -5.65
N LEU A 114 -10.07 -1.54 -5.84
CA LEU A 114 -9.49 -1.43 -7.18
C LEU A 114 -9.62 -2.72 -7.98
N GLY A 115 -9.60 -3.88 -7.32
CA GLY A 115 -9.54 -5.20 -7.97
C GLY A 115 -8.32 -5.30 -8.89
N ALA A 116 -7.20 -4.74 -8.44
CA ALA A 116 -5.94 -4.71 -9.16
C ALA A 116 -5.06 -5.92 -8.82
N VAL A 117 -5.30 -6.55 -7.67
CA VAL A 117 -4.68 -7.80 -7.25
C VAL A 117 -5.77 -8.76 -6.74
N ASP A 118 -5.57 -10.05 -6.96
CA ASP A 118 -6.58 -11.09 -6.70
C ASP A 118 -6.67 -11.49 -5.23
N PHE A 119 -7.34 -10.65 -4.45
CA PHE A 119 -7.70 -10.93 -3.06
C PHE A 119 -8.87 -10.04 -2.62
N TYR A 120 -9.47 -10.37 -1.48
CA TYR A 120 -10.45 -9.52 -0.79
C TYR A 120 -10.21 -9.54 0.71
N THR A 121 -10.85 -8.61 1.44
CA THR A 121 -10.69 -8.50 2.89
C THR A 121 -12.04 -8.44 3.60
N VAL A 122 -12.16 -9.15 4.72
CA VAL A 122 -13.34 -9.15 5.59
C VAL A 122 -12.95 -8.67 6.98
N GLY A 123 -13.57 -7.59 7.44
CA GLY A 123 -13.40 -6.98 8.74
C GLY A 123 -13.97 -7.84 9.86
N SER A 124 -13.35 -7.76 11.03
CA SER A 124 -13.80 -8.42 12.24
C SER A 124 -13.66 -7.48 13.44
N HIS A 125 -14.57 -7.60 14.41
CA HIS A 125 -14.43 -6.94 15.71
C HIS A 125 -13.26 -7.52 16.51
N ASP A 126 -12.91 -8.79 16.27
CA ASP A 126 -11.74 -9.44 16.86
C ASP A 126 -10.48 -9.03 16.09
N ARG A 127 -9.63 -8.23 16.74
CA ARG A 127 -8.36 -7.78 16.16
C ARG A 127 -7.27 -8.82 16.37
N MET A 128 -6.48 -9.07 15.33
CA MET A 128 -5.20 -9.77 15.43
C MET A 128 -4.17 -8.76 15.91
N ILE A 129 -3.68 -8.96 17.14
CA ILE A 129 -2.74 -8.06 17.81
C ILE A 129 -1.62 -8.87 18.41
N GLY A 130 -0.38 -8.61 17.99
CA GLY A 130 0.77 -9.33 18.53
C GLY A 130 2.06 -9.12 17.76
N ASN A 131 3.13 -9.68 18.32
CA ASN A 131 4.39 -9.80 17.60
C ASN A 131 4.29 -10.92 16.57
N LEU A 132 4.84 -10.67 15.38
CA LEU A 132 4.89 -11.66 14.31
C LEU A 132 6.30 -11.79 13.75
N ALA A 133 6.61 -13.01 13.30
CA ALA A 133 7.81 -13.29 12.54
C ALA A 133 7.50 -14.32 11.47
N PHE A 134 7.92 -14.06 10.23
CA PHE A 134 7.77 -15.00 9.13
C PHE A 134 9.00 -14.99 8.23
N ARG A 135 9.17 -16.07 7.48
CA ARG A 135 10.27 -16.22 6.53
C ARG A 135 9.73 -16.04 5.12
N LEU A 136 10.38 -15.18 4.35
CA LEU A 136 10.09 -15.02 2.93
C LEU A 136 10.47 -16.29 2.16
N LEU A 137 9.76 -16.55 1.06
CA LEU A 137 10.13 -17.61 0.14
C LEU A 137 11.55 -17.36 -0.43
N PRO A 138 12.28 -18.41 -0.85
CA PRO A 138 13.60 -18.24 -1.46
C PRO A 138 13.59 -17.28 -2.66
N ALA A 139 12.54 -17.34 -3.49
CA ALA A 139 12.35 -16.43 -4.63
C ALA A 139 12.19 -14.95 -4.22
N SER A 140 11.81 -14.69 -2.97
CA SER A 140 11.64 -13.36 -2.37
C SER A 140 12.82 -13.00 -1.44
N GLY A 141 13.96 -13.69 -1.57
CA GLY A 141 15.19 -13.41 -0.84
C GLY A 141 15.38 -14.19 0.46
N GLY A 142 14.40 -14.99 0.92
CA GLY A 142 14.58 -15.93 2.04
C GLY A 142 14.77 -15.31 3.44
N SER A 143 14.73 -13.97 3.54
CA SER A 143 14.93 -13.22 4.79
C SER A 143 13.83 -13.49 5.82
N VAL A 144 14.17 -13.33 7.09
CA VAL A 144 13.18 -13.29 8.18
C VAL A 144 12.67 -11.87 8.32
N VAL A 145 11.36 -11.70 8.27
CA VAL A 145 10.66 -10.45 8.57
C VAL A 145 10.12 -10.57 9.99
N ILE A 146 10.37 -9.54 10.78
CA ILE A 146 9.83 -9.39 12.14
C ILE A 146 9.00 -8.11 12.18
N GLY A 147 7.92 -8.14 12.95
CA GLY A 147 7.03 -7.00 13.07
C GLY A 147 6.00 -7.14 14.18
N PHE A 148 5.03 -6.23 14.16
CA PHE A 148 3.89 -6.21 15.04
C PHE A 148 2.63 -6.01 14.20
N GLU A 149 1.62 -6.84 14.41
CA GLU A 149 0.32 -6.73 13.75
C GLU A 149 -0.70 -6.11 14.69
N ASN A 150 -1.62 -5.35 14.10
CA ASN A 150 -2.79 -4.82 14.78
C ASN A 150 -3.88 -4.51 13.75
N HIS A 151 -4.64 -5.52 13.31
CA HIS A 151 -5.71 -5.33 12.32
C HIS A 151 -6.93 -6.21 12.61
N GLY A 152 -8.12 -5.70 12.30
CA GLY A 152 -9.36 -6.48 12.32
C GLY A 152 -9.67 -7.15 10.98
N GLY A 153 -9.11 -6.64 9.88
CA GLY A 153 -9.30 -7.20 8.54
C GLY A 153 -8.62 -8.56 8.38
N ARG A 154 -9.33 -9.52 7.77
CA ARG A 154 -8.84 -10.84 7.37
C ARG A 154 -8.80 -10.86 5.86
N THR A 155 -7.59 -10.92 5.30
CA THR A 155 -7.38 -10.91 3.84
C THR A 155 -7.28 -12.34 3.33
N PHE A 156 -8.01 -12.64 2.26
CA PHE A 156 -8.07 -13.95 1.61
C PHE A 156 -7.55 -13.81 0.18
N LEU A 157 -6.55 -14.61 -0.17
CA LEU A 157 -5.92 -14.63 -1.49
C LEU A 157 -6.67 -15.58 -2.43
N GLY A 158 -6.75 -15.21 -3.72
CA GLY A 158 -7.25 -16.03 -4.82
C GLY A 158 -8.76 -16.04 -5.01
#